data_AF-C4JRI9-F1
#
_entry.id   AF-C4JRI9-F1
#
_cell.length_a   1.000
_cell.length_b   1.000
_cell.length_c   1.000
_cell.angle_alpha   90.00
_cell.angle_beta   90.00
_cell.angle_gamma   90.00
#
_symmetry.space_group_name_H-M   'P 1'
#
loop_
_entity.id
_entity.type
_entity.pdbx_description
1 polymer ?
#
loop_
_entity_poly.entity_id
_entity_poly.type
_entity_poly.pdbx_seq_one_letter_code
_entity_poly.pdbx_strand_id
1 'polypeptide(L)'
;MTEPIRALYELISGNCLRSEGKPNAAIEDRTSTFSISERFGLDWIRAFGLRLWYGIGETDPIEAAVSLFYHDICHGNEPAYPTSTLDDEQSSNSAESPLWVILKIFAVAKHNGNHAEIKPVPVPQDIMPEAVTGNGLRNRFSFQLFHHICKVAGPYNALTIDEHRANQLTFNYAWEVAAARDYGPALFVLLYLTRAVDRERSIKEMLSQFGAWLPKPLLEDGAPSIMWKFLTEELRIPSPWIWAAKALFARYDGNPSAEVECLINAEHWNEAHETFCRVVAPKTVIRRDFSTLKSLIDAFGEKPESKIRDWAHEGGMYQDFLALVDVPGIRKDQALVKRLVATLINVGEKIEKSATASFEEKVALKEIGRLVAGWCTADIGSTIQPADILRLPMTRDARRDYAAEVSKRYYRAIMASGA
;
A
#
# COMPACT_ATOMS: atom_id res chain seq x y z
N MET A 1 -40.53 -44.60 37.27
CA MET A 1 -39.09 -44.24 37.31
C MET A 1 -38.97 -42.75 37.00
N THR A 2 -38.16 -41.98 37.73
CA THR A 2 -38.03 -40.53 37.49
C THR A 2 -37.21 -40.24 36.23
N GLU A 3 -37.47 -39.10 35.59
CA GLU A 3 -36.79 -38.68 34.36
C GLU A 3 -35.25 -38.58 34.50
N PRO A 4 -34.67 -38.07 35.61
CA PRO A 4 -33.22 -38.05 35.79
C PRO A 4 -32.59 -39.44 35.87
N ILE A 5 -33.26 -40.39 36.51
CA ILE A 5 -32.77 -41.76 36.62
C ILE A 5 -32.78 -42.42 35.23
N ARG A 6 -33.84 -42.21 34.44
CA ARG A 6 -33.90 -42.68 33.06
C ARG A 6 -32.77 -42.10 32.22
N ALA A 7 -32.52 -40.79 32.31
CA ALA A 7 -31.41 -40.15 31.60
C ALA A 7 -30.05 -40.76 31.95
N LEU A 8 -29.79 -41.10 33.22
CA LEU A 8 -28.55 -41.78 33.61
C LEU A 8 -28.42 -43.17 33.00
N TYR A 9 -29.51 -43.95 32.95
CA TYR A 9 -29.49 -45.27 32.30
C TYR A 9 -29.24 -45.17 30.79
N GLU A 10 -29.80 -44.15 30.12
CA GLU A 10 -29.53 -43.89 28.70
C GLU A 10 -28.07 -43.48 28.46
N LEU A 11 -27.50 -42.63 29.33
CA LEU A 11 -26.09 -42.24 29.21
C LEU A 11 -25.15 -43.43 29.39
N ILE A 12 -25.43 -44.31 30.36
CA ILE A 12 -24.63 -45.52 30.59
C ILE A 12 -24.79 -46.51 29.43
N SER A 13 -25.93 -46.53 28.74
CA SER A 13 -26.13 -47.37 27.55
C SER A 13 -25.49 -46.79 26.28
N GLY A 14 -24.94 -45.58 26.34
CA GLY A 14 -24.34 -44.86 25.22
C GLY A 14 -25.32 -44.00 24.42
N ASN A 15 -26.61 -43.99 24.78
CA ASN A 15 -27.61 -43.15 24.16
C ASN A 15 -27.61 -41.75 24.79
N CYS A 16 -27.04 -40.78 24.08
CA CYS A 16 -26.86 -39.41 24.58
C CYS A 16 -27.92 -38.41 24.11
N LEU A 17 -28.88 -38.83 23.28
CA LEU A 17 -29.79 -37.92 22.57
C LEU A 17 -31.18 -37.86 23.21
N ARG A 18 -31.93 -38.96 23.21
CA ARG A 18 -33.33 -39.01 23.67
C ARG A 18 -33.61 -40.25 24.49
N SER A 19 -34.31 -40.08 25.61
CA SER A 19 -34.93 -41.22 26.28
C SER A 19 -36.33 -41.45 25.71
N GLU A 20 -36.49 -42.53 24.95
CA GLU A 20 -37.79 -42.90 24.38
C GLU A 20 -38.73 -43.39 25.50
N GLY A 21 -39.88 -42.73 25.62
CA GLY A 21 -40.97 -43.14 26.48
C GLY A 21 -42.00 -43.98 25.72
N LYS A 22 -42.88 -44.65 26.47
CA LYS A 22 -44.06 -45.33 25.90
C LYS A 22 -45.32 -44.51 26.19
N PRO A 23 -45.71 -43.56 25.32
CA PRO A 23 -46.89 -42.72 25.55
C PRO A 23 -48.21 -43.51 25.49
N ASN A 24 -48.24 -44.60 24.71
CA ASN A 24 -49.40 -45.46 24.49
C ASN A 24 -49.49 -46.66 25.44
N ALA A 25 -48.67 -46.73 26.48
CA ALA A 25 -48.75 -47.80 27.48
C ALA A 25 -49.91 -47.59 28.46
N ALA A 26 -50.17 -48.61 29.29
CA ALA A 26 -51.10 -48.51 30.41
C ALA A 26 -50.76 -47.30 31.30
N ILE A 27 -51.75 -46.75 32.01
CA ILE A 27 -51.60 -45.50 32.79
C ILE A 27 -50.41 -45.57 33.77
N GLU A 28 -50.12 -46.76 34.29
CA GLU A 28 -49.01 -47.04 35.22
C GLU A 28 -47.63 -47.07 34.54
N ASP A 29 -47.57 -47.36 33.24
CA ASP A 29 -46.34 -47.49 32.44
C ASP A 29 -46.08 -46.29 31.52
N ARG A 30 -47.01 -45.32 31.49
CA ARG A 30 -46.90 -44.15 30.62
C ARG A 30 -45.69 -43.31 31.03
N THR A 31 -44.79 -43.11 30.09
CA THR A 31 -43.55 -42.36 30.28
C THR A 31 -43.37 -41.36 29.14
N SER A 32 -42.96 -40.14 29.49
CA SER A 32 -42.63 -39.07 28.54
C SER A 32 -41.37 -39.42 27.75
N THR A 33 -41.36 -39.06 26.46
CA THR A 33 -40.14 -38.96 25.65
C THR A 33 -39.58 -37.55 25.83
N PHE A 34 -38.28 -37.44 26.13
CA PHE A 34 -37.62 -36.14 26.23
C PHE A 34 -36.19 -36.21 25.67
N SER A 35 -35.73 -35.09 25.11
CA SER A 35 -34.32 -34.89 24.73
C SER A 35 -33.53 -34.50 25.97
N ILE A 36 -32.36 -35.13 26.18
CA ILE A 36 -31.57 -34.93 27.40
C ILE A 36 -31.11 -33.46 27.51
N SER A 37 -30.69 -32.86 26.40
CA SER A 37 -30.23 -31.47 26.36
C SER A 37 -31.32 -30.44 26.69
N GLU A 38 -32.50 -30.57 26.09
CA GLU A 38 -33.64 -29.67 26.36
C GLU A 38 -34.13 -29.81 27.80
N ARG A 39 -34.29 -31.05 28.29
CA ARG A 39 -34.86 -31.28 29.62
C ARG A 39 -34.00 -30.75 30.75
N PHE A 40 -32.68 -30.80 30.61
CA PHE A 40 -31.74 -30.32 31.61
C PHE A 40 -31.14 -28.95 31.29
N GLY A 41 -31.60 -28.28 30.23
CA GLY A 41 -31.09 -26.96 29.82
C GLY A 41 -29.59 -26.98 29.55
N LEU A 42 -29.11 -27.99 28.81
CA LEU A 42 -27.70 -28.13 28.50
C LEU A 42 -27.31 -27.27 27.30
N ASP A 43 -26.25 -26.48 27.45
CA ASP A 43 -25.60 -25.79 26.34
C ASP A 43 -25.06 -26.80 25.31
N TRP A 44 -24.89 -26.37 24.05
CA TRP A 44 -24.37 -27.23 22.98
C TRP A 44 -23.02 -27.88 23.32
N ILE A 45 -22.14 -27.19 24.08
CA ILE A 45 -20.85 -27.74 24.54
C ILE A 45 -21.07 -28.92 25.49
N ARG A 46 -22.03 -28.79 26.41
CA ARG A 46 -22.37 -29.86 27.36
C ARG A 46 -23.05 -31.01 26.65
N ALA A 47 -23.95 -30.72 25.70
CA ALA A 47 -24.60 -31.72 24.86
C ALA A 47 -23.60 -32.50 24.00
N PHE A 48 -22.61 -31.82 23.41
CA PHE A 48 -21.48 -32.45 22.71
C PHE A 48 -20.61 -33.28 23.66
N GLY A 49 -20.33 -32.76 24.86
CA GLY A 49 -19.60 -33.47 25.90
C GLY A 49 -20.21 -34.83 26.24
N LEU A 50 -21.54 -34.94 26.29
CA LEU A 50 -22.20 -36.23 26.48
C LEU A 50 -21.83 -37.25 25.40
N ARG A 51 -21.75 -36.83 24.12
CA ARG A 51 -21.30 -37.72 23.03
C ARG A 51 -19.84 -38.11 23.17
N LEU A 52 -19.00 -37.16 23.59
CA LEU A 52 -17.57 -37.38 23.75
C LEU A 52 -17.24 -38.33 24.91
N TRP A 53 -17.97 -38.25 26.02
CA TRP A 53 -17.67 -39.05 27.22
C TRP A 53 -18.47 -40.35 27.32
N TYR A 54 -19.70 -40.37 26.78
CA TYR A 54 -20.62 -41.50 26.93
C TYR A 54 -21.07 -42.09 25.59
N GLY A 55 -21.03 -41.32 24.50
CA GLY A 55 -21.51 -41.77 23.19
C GLY A 55 -20.50 -42.53 22.34
N ILE A 56 -19.21 -42.44 22.66
CA ILE A 56 -18.13 -43.16 21.97
C ILE A 56 -17.44 -44.15 22.92
N GLY A 57 -16.90 -45.23 22.37
CA GLY A 57 -16.08 -46.18 23.12
C GLY A 57 -14.69 -45.63 23.46
N GLU A 58 -14.02 -46.25 24.44
CA GLU A 58 -12.66 -45.85 24.85
C GLU A 58 -11.61 -45.93 23.72
N THR A 59 -11.85 -46.79 22.73
CA THR A 59 -10.97 -46.98 21.57
C THR A 59 -11.33 -46.10 20.38
N ASP A 60 -12.48 -45.42 20.43
CA ASP A 60 -12.98 -44.65 19.32
C ASP A 60 -12.31 -43.27 19.25
N PRO A 61 -12.05 -42.76 18.04
CA PRO A 61 -11.42 -41.46 17.90
C PRO A 61 -12.41 -40.33 18.21
N ILE A 62 -11.87 -39.16 18.55
CA ILE A 62 -12.66 -37.93 18.82
C ILE A 62 -13.51 -37.55 17.60
N GLU A 63 -13.02 -37.83 16.39
CA GLU A 63 -13.77 -37.58 15.15
C GLU A 63 -15.12 -38.30 15.12
N ALA A 64 -15.24 -39.48 15.73
CA ALA A 64 -16.50 -40.23 15.80
C ALA A 64 -17.56 -39.47 16.62
N ALA A 65 -17.17 -38.84 17.74
CA ALA A 65 -18.09 -38.02 18.54
C ALA A 65 -18.56 -36.78 17.78
N VAL A 66 -17.68 -36.18 16.96
CA VAL A 66 -18.03 -35.04 16.10
C VAL A 66 -19.03 -35.46 15.03
N SER A 67 -18.83 -36.62 14.39
CA SER A 67 -19.75 -37.14 13.38
C SER A 67 -21.11 -37.49 13.96
N LEU A 68 -21.16 -38.15 15.12
CA LEU A 68 -22.41 -38.44 15.82
C LEU A 68 -23.19 -37.17 16.15
N PHE A 69 -22.53 -36.17 16.71
CA PHE A 69 -23.19 -34.90 17.05
C PHE A 69 -23.62 -34.12 15.79
N TYR A 70 -22.80 -34.14 14.73
CA TYR A 70 -23.16 -33.52 13.44
C TYR A 70 -24.38 -34.20 12.81
N HIS A 71 -24.44 -35.52 12.84
CA HIS A 71 -25.58 -36.30 12.36
C HIS A 71 -26.85 -35.92 13.13
N ASP A 72 -26.79 -35.89 14.46
CA ASP A 72 -27.91 -35.53 15.33
C ASP A 72 -28.44 -34.11 15.04
N ILE A 73 -27.56 -33.16 14.74
CA ILE A 73 -27.92 -31.79 14.37
C ILE A 73 -28.57 -31.75 12.98
N CYS A 74 -27.97 -32.38 11.97
CA CYS A 74 -28.48 -32.37 10.60
C CYS A 74 -29.86 -33.02 10.47
N HIS A 75 -30.15 -34.02 11.30
CA HIS A 75 -31.46 -34.68 11.36
C HIS A 75 -32.49 -33.94 12.24
N GLY A 76 -32.14 -32.80 12.83
CA GLY A 76 -33.04 -32.02 13.70
C GLY A 76 -33.38 -32.73 15.00
N ASN A 77 -32.53 -33.68 15.43
CA ASN A 77 -32.77 -34.47 16.63
C ASN A 77 -32.26 -33.77 17.89
N GLU A 78 -31.17 -33.00 17.77
CA GLU A 78 -30.53 -32.27 18.85
C GLU A 78 -31.04 -30.82 18.93
N PRO A 79 -31.71 -30.42 20.03
CA PRO A 79 -32.19 -29.05 20.22
C PRO A 79 -31.09 -28.06 20.62
N ALA A 80 -29.95 -28.52 21.18
CA ALA A 80 -28.83 -27.65 21.52
C ALA A 80 -27.93 -27.38 20.30
N TYR A 81 -28.38 -26.46 19.42
CA TYR A 81 -27.62 -26.08 18.22
C TYR A 81 -26.34 -25.30 18.58
N PRO A 82 -25.19 -25.55 17.91
CA PRO A 82 -23.94 -24.85 18.16
C PRO A 82 -23.94 -23.44 17.57
N THR A 83 -24.71 -22.56 18.16
CA THR A 83 -24.75 -21.13 17.82
C THR A 83 -23.60 -20.38 18.49
N SER A 84 -23.09 -19.33 17.84
CA SER A 84 -22.22 -18.38 18.54
C SER A 84 -22.98 -17.76 19.71
N THR A 85 -22.36 -17.73 20.89
CA THR A 85 -22.98 -17.34 22.18
C THR A 85 -23.41 -15.87 22.27
N LEU A 86 -23.39 -15.14 21.15
CA LEU A 86 -23.43 -13.67 21.11
C LEU A 86 -24.58 -13.12 20.24
N ASP A 87 -25.30 -13.98 19.51
CA ASP A 87 -26.52 -13.58 18.81
C ASP A 87 -27.75 -13.93 19.67
N ASP A 88 -28.48 -12.90 20.09
CA ASP A 88 -29.83 -13.07 20.63
C ASP A 88 -30.72 -13.79 19.59
N GLU A 89 -31.63 -14.63 20.09
CA GLU A 89 -32.42 -15.70 19.45
C GLU A 89 -33.31 -15.34 18.24
N GLN A 90 -33.00 -14.33 17.42
CA GLN A 90 -33.93 -13.80 16.39
C GLN A 90 -33.39 -13.74 14.95
N SER A 91 -32.16 -14.14 14.67
CA SER A 91 -31.65 -14.22 13.29
C SER A 91 -31.76 -15.65 12.75
N SER A 92 -32.55 -15.85 11.69
CA SER A 92 -32.74 -17.16 11.03
C SER A 92 -31.50 -17.70 10.29
N ASN A 93 -30.35 -17.02 10.41
CA ASN A 93 -29.06 -17.32 9.81
C ASN A 93 -27.92 -17.10 10.84
N SER A 94 -28.09 -17.59 12.07
CA SER A 94 -27.06 -17.45 13.11
C SER A 94 -25.77 -18.14 12.65
N ALA A 95 -24.64 -17.44 12.74
CA ALA A 95 -23.35 -18.02 12.43
C ALA A 95 -23.06 -19.18 13.40
N GLU A 96 -22.51 -20.27 12.87
CA GLU A 96 -22.10 -21.38 13.73
C GLU A 96 -21.00 -20.92 14.69
N SER A 97 -20.96 -21.57 15.86
CA SER A 97 -19.88 -21.34 16.81
C SER A 97 -18.51 -21.64 16.17
N PRO A 98 -17.52 -20.74 16.30
CA PRO A 98 -16.19 -20.97 15.73
C PRO A 98 -15.50 -22.20 16.32
N LEU A 99 -15.83 -22.58 17.55
CA LEU A 99 -15.33 -23.80 18.19
C LEU A 99 -15.89 -25.05 17.51
N TRP A 100 -17.17 -25.03 17.14
CA TRP A 100 -17.80 -26.11 16.40
C TRP A 100 -17.21 -26.25 15.01
N VAL A 101 -16.96 -25.13 14.34
CA VAL A 101 -16.28 -25.08 13.04
C VAL A 101 -14.90 -25.71 13.11
N ILE A 102 -14.11 -25.42 14.15
CA ILE A 102 -12.79 -26.06 14.36
C ILE A 102 -12.93 -27.57 14.55
N LEU A 103 -13.92 -28.04 15.31
CA LEU A 103 -14.17 -29.47 15.50
C LEU A 103 -14.54 -30.17 14.18
N LYS A 104 -15.39 -29.55 13.35
CA LYS A 104 -15.71 -30.05 12.00
C LYS A 104 -14.47 -30.11 11.12
N ILE A 105 -13.66 -29.06 11.10
CA ILE A 105 -12.41 -29.01 10.32
C ILE A 105 -11.45 -30.12 10.79
N PHE A 106 -11.33 -30.34 12.10
CA PHE A 106 -10.51 -31.40 12.67
C PHE A 106 -10.96 -32.79 12.19
N ALA A 107 -12.26 -33.09 12.28
CA ALA A 107 -12.82 -34.35 11.82
C ALA A 107 -12.55 -34.56 10.31
N VAL A 108 -12.84 -33.55 9.48
CA VAL A 108 -12.61 -33.66 8.02
C VAL A 108 -11.11 -33.79 7.69
N ALA A 109 -10.22 -33.09 8.39
CA ALA A 109 -8.79 -33.14 8.16
C ALA A 109 -8.19 -34.52 8.47
N LYS A 110 -8.68 -35.19 9.53
CA LYS A 110 -8.25 -36.56 9.89
C LYS A 110 -8.64 -37.59 8.83
N HIS A 111 -9.75 -37.36 8.15
CA HIS A 111 -10.21 -38.18 7.04
C HIS A 111 -9.69 -37.71 5.66
N ASN A 112 -8.68 -36.83 5.63
CA ASN A 112 -8.08 -36.27 4.40
C ASN A 112 -9.13 -35.69 3.41
N GLY A 113 -10.18 -35.06 3.93
CA GLY A 113 -11.22 -34.42 3.11
C GLY A 113 -12.33 -35.36 2.61
N ASN A 114 -12.23 -36.67 2.87
CA ASN A 114 -13.19 -37.68 2.43
C ASN A 114 -14.10 -38.18 3.57
N HIS A 115 -14.48 -37.30 4.49
CA HIS A 115 -15.39 -37.69 5.56
C HIS A 115 -16.77 -38.06 4.99
N ALA A 116 -17.41 -39.11 5.52
CA ALA A 116 -18.63 -39.69 4.96
C ALA A 116 -19.85 -38.74 5.02
N GLU A 117 -19.93 -37.89 6.04
CA GLU A 117 -21.11 -37.05 6.31
C GLU A 117 -20.81 -35.54 6.30
N ILE A 118 -19.57 -35.15 6.61
CA ILE A 118 -19.18 -33.74 6.79
C ILE A 118 -18.44 -33.29 5.55
N LYS A 119 -19.01 -32.31 4.84
CA LYS A 119 -18.36 -31.69 3.67
C LYS A 119 -17.25 -30.74 4.12
N PRO A 120 -16.26 -30.46 3.25
CA PRO A 120 -15.26 -29.43 3.51
C PRO A 120 -15.91 -28.10 3.90
N VAL A 121 -15.44 -27.51 5.00
CA VAL A 121 -16.11 -26.36 5.62
C VAL A 121 -15.77 -25.07 4.87
N PRO A 122 -16.76 -24.22 4.53
CA PRO A 122 -16.52 -22.91 3.93
C PRO A 122 -15.94 -21.93 4.96
N VAL A 123 -14.74 -21.46 4.70
CA VAL A 123 -14.01 -20.52 5.56
C VAL A 123 -13.73 -19.24 4.76
N PRO A 124 -13.92 -18.03 5.32
CA PRO A 124 -13.93 -17.71 6.75
C PRO A 124 -15.27 -17.25 7.32
N GLN A 125 -16.41 -17.62 6.72
CA GLN A 125 -17.76 -17.16 7.15
C GLN A 125 -17.98 -17.27 8.66
N ASP A 126 -17.72 -18.45 9.22
CA ASP A 126 -17.98 -18.75 10.63
C ASP A 126 -16.79 -18.41 11.56
N ILE A 127 -15.70 -17.85 10.99
CA ILE A 127 -14.51 -17.38 11.71
C ILE A 127 -14.42 -15.84 11.67
N MET A 128 -15.40 -15.17 11.05
CA MET A 128 -15.52 -13.71 11.04
C MET A 128 -15.53 -13.13 12.46
N PRO A 129 -15.10 -11.86 12.65
CA PRO A 129 -15.05 -11.21 13.95
C PRO A 129 -16.41 -11.18 14.67
N GLU A 130 -17.50 -11.11 13.89
CA GLU A 130 -18.89 -11.21 14.35
C GLU A 130 -19.15 -12.54 15.07
N ALA A 131 -18.79 -13.66 14.43
CA ALA A 131 -18.98 -14.99 15.00
C ALA A 131 -18.08 -15.29 16.20
N VAL A 132 -16.88 -14.70 16.25
CA VAL A 132 -15.88 -15.02 17.29
C VAL A 132 -15.97 -14.11 18.52
N THR A 133 -16.11 -12.81 18.30
CA THR A 133 -16.02 -11.81 19.38
C THR A 133 -17.33 -11.06 19.60
N GLY A 134 -18.35 -11.28 18.76
CA GLY A 134 -19.60 -10.52 18.79
C GLY A 134 -19.42 -9.05 18.43
N ASN A 135 -18.22 -8.67 17.99
CA ASN A 135 -17.87 -7.31 17.64
C ASN A 135 -17.11 -7.31 16.32
N GLY A 136 -17.72 -6.73 15.28
CA GLY A 136 -17.12 -6.63 13.94
C GLY A 136 -15.83 -5.80 13.87
N LEU A 137 -15.45 -5.10 14.95
CA LEU A 137 -14.29 -4.21 14.98
C LEU A 137 -12.98 -4.90 15.38
N ARG A 138 -13.01 -6.13 15.92
CA ARG A 138 -11.81 -6.84 16.38
C ARG A 138 -11.42 -7.94 15.41
N ASN A 139 -10.60 -7.61 14.41
CA ASN A 139 -10.28 -8.52 13.31
C ASN A 139 -9.04 -9.37 13.58
N ARG A 140 -8.19 -8.98 14.55
CA ARG A 140 -6.90 -9.65 14.83
C ARG A 140 -7.02 -11.16 15.03
N PHE A 141 -7.89 -11.60 15.95
CA PHE A 141 -7.98 -13.00 16.31
C PHE A 141 -8.54 -13.84 15.16
N SER A 142 -9.61 -13.37 14.52
CA SER A 142 -10.19 -13.99 13.33
C SER A 142 -9.17 -14.13 12.20
N PHE A 143 -8.38 -13.08 11.94
CA PHE A 143 -7.31 -13.11 10.95
C PHE A 143 -6.25 -14.16 11.27
N GLN A 144 -5.76 -14.19 12.52
CA GLN A 144 -4.73 -15.14 12.95
C GLN A 144 -5.24 -16.59 12.92
N LEU A 145 -6.45 -16.83 13.42
CA LEU A 145 -7.09 -18.13 13.45
C LEU A 145 -7.31 -18.66 12.02
N PHE A 146 -7.84 -17.83 11.13
CA PHE A 146 -8.04 -18.17 9.72
C PHE A 146 -6.73 -18.64 9.06
N HIS A 147 -5.66 -17.84 9.16
CA HIS A 147 -4.38 -18.18 8.54
C HIS A 147 -3.73 -19.41 9.17
N HIS A 148 -3.88 -19.60 10.49
CA HIS A 148 -3.37 -20.78 11.17
C HIS A 148 -4.11 -22.05 10.71
N ILE A 149 -5.45 -22.00 10.63
CA ILE A 149 -6.28 -23.09 10.13
C ILE A 149 -5.92 -23.41 8.68
N CYS A 150 -5.77 -22.42 7.81
CA CYS A 150 -5.36 -22.64 6.42
C CYS A 150 -4.00 -23.34 6.31
N LYS A 151 -3.06 -23.05 7.23
CA LYS A 151 -1.74 -23.71 7.25
C LYS A 151 -1.81 -25.15 7.77
N VAL A 152 -2.61 -25.41 8.80
CA VAL A 152 -2.70 -26.73 9.45
C VAL A 152 -3.62 -27.68 8.67
N ALA A 153 -4.80 -27.22 8.26
CA ALA A 153 -5.83 -28.04 7.63
C ALA A 153 -5.83 -27.97 6.09
N GLY A 154 -5.13 -27.00 5.50
CA GLY A 154 -4.97 -26.87 4.04
C GLY A 154 -4.44 -28.12 3.32
N PRO A 155 -3.41 -28.82 3.84
CA PRO A 155 -2.88 -30.05 3.22
C PRO A 155 -3.89 -31.21 3.15
N TYR A 156 -4.92 -31.18 3.99
CA TYR A 156 -5.86 -32.28 4.17
C TYR A 156 -7.19 -32.07 3.44
N ASN A 157 -7.26 -31.08 2.53
CA ASN A 157 -8.46 -30.75 1.74
C ASN A 157 -9.74 -30.54 2.59
N ALA A 158 -9.59 -30.13 3.84
CA ALA A 158 -10.70 -29.98 4.78
C ALA A 158 -11.46 -28.65 4.64
N LEU A 159 -10.96 -27.73 3.80
CA LEU A 159 -11.40 -26.35 3.73
C LEU A 159 -11.85 -25.99 2.31
N THR A 160 -12.91 -25.20 2.21
CA THR A 160 -13.23 -24.43 1.00
C THR A 160 -13.04 -22.94 1.32
N ILE A 161 -12.11 -22.29 0.64
CA ILE A 161 -11.73 -20.91 0.96
C ILE A 161 -12.53 -19.94 0.09
N ASP A 162 -13.35 -19.10 0.72
CA ASP A 162 -13.94 -17.93 0.08
C ASP A 162 -12.91 -16.80 0.03
N GLU A 163 -12.30 -16.62 -1.14
CA GLU A 163 -11.28 -15.60 -1.37
C GLU A 163 -11.78 -14.18 -1.09
N HIS A 164 -13.04 -13.88 -1.39
CA HIS A 164 -13.57 -12.52 -1.21
C HIS A 164 -13.64 -12.17 0.26
N ARG A 165 -14.20 -13.06 1.09
CA ARG A 165 -14.30 -12.85 2.53
C ARG A 165 -12.94 -12.91 3.24
N ALA A 166 -12.04 -13.78 2.78
CA ALA A 166 -10.67 -13.82 3.29
C ALA A 166 -9.91 -12.50 3.03
N ASN A 167 -10.07 -11.94 1.83
CA ASN A 167 -9.49 -10.64 1.50
C ASN A 167 -10.13 -9.51 2.31
N GLN A 168 -11.46 -9.51 2.49
CA GLN A 168 -12.15 -8.53 3.34
C GLN A 168 -11.63 -8.55 4.79
N LEU A 169 -11.47 -9.74 5.38
CA LEU A 169 -10.90 -9.88 6.72
C LEU A 169 -9.48 -9.32 6.81
N THR A 170 -8.65 -9.60 5.79
CA THR A 170 -7.29 -9.08 5.67
C THR A 170 -7.28 -7.56 5.58
N PHE A 171 -8.17 -6.98 4.77
CA PHE A 171 -8.33 -5.53 4.65
C PHE A 171 -8.75 -4.89 5.97
N ASN A 172 -9.81 -5.40 6.59
CA ASN A 172 -10.32 -4.85 7.84
C ASN A 172 -9.26 -4.87 8.95
N TYR A 173 -8.49 -5.95 9.05
CA TYR A 173 -7.41 -6.03 10.01
C TYR A 173 -6.24 -5.09 9.67
N ALA A 174 -5.85 -4.98 8.39
CA ALA A 174 -4.81 -4.04 7.98
C ALA A 174 -5.20 -2.58 8.33
N TRP A 175 -6.46 -2.22 8.10
CA TRP A 175 -7.01 -0.90 8.45
C TRP A 175 -7.10 -0.66 9.95
N GLU A 176 -7.46 -1.67 10.74
CA GLU A 176 -7.45 -1.61 12.21
C GLU A 176 -6.05 -1.27 12.74
N VAL A 177 -5.03 -1.96 12.21
CA VAL A 177 -3.63 -1.74 12.58
C VAL A 177 -3.12 -0.39 12.08
N ALA A 178 -3.51 0.00 10.86
CA ALA A 178 -3.20 1.31 10.29
C ALA A 178 -3.79 2.44 11.15
N ALA A 179 -5.02 2.30 11.66
CA ALA A 179 -5.64 3.27 12.55
C ALA A 179 -4.88 3.42 13.88
N ALA A 180 -4.21 2.36 14.36
CA ALA A 180 -3.31 2.40 15.50
C ALA A 180 -1.95 3.09 15.21
N ARG A 181 -1.77 3.63 13.99
CA ARG A 181 -0.56 4.29 13.46
C ARG A 181 0.66 3.38 13.34
N ASP A 182 0.44 2.07 13.25
CA ASP A 182 1.52 1.11 13.04
C ASP A 182 1.50 0.59 11.60
N TYR A 183 2.25 1.25 10.71
CA TYR A 183 2.23 0.90 9.30
C TYR A 183 3.00 -0.39 8.98
N GLY A 184 4.01 -0.77 9.79
CA GLY A 184 4.83 -1.96 9.52
C GLY A 184 4.00 -3.25 9.54
N PRO A 185 3.31 -3.56 10.64
CA PRO A 185 2.40 -4.71 10.72
C PRO A 185 1.18 -4.57 9.81
N ALA A 186 0.70 -3.36 9.51
CA ALA A 186 -0.37 -3.17 8.53
C ALA A 186 0.07 -3.64 7.12
N LEU A 187 1.28 -3.27 6.69
CA LEU A 187 1.86 -3.74 5.43
C LEU A 187 2.09 -5.25 5.44
N PHE A 188 2.55 -5.81 6.57
CA PHE A 188 2.68 -7.26 6.74
C PHE A 188 1.36 -7.99 6.52
N VAL A 189 0.26 -7.47 7.10
CA VAL A 189 -1.07 -8.06 6.94
C VAL A 189 -1.52 -8.02 5.47
N LEU A 190 -1.28 -6.92 4.75
CA LEU A 190 -1.64 -6.81 3.33
C LEU A 190 -0.91 -7.81 2.42
N LEU A 191 0.24 -8.35 2.84
CA LEU A 191 0.93 -9.41 2.09
C LEU A 191 0.13 -10.72 2.03
N TYR A 192 -0.85 -10.91 2.91
CA TYR A 192 -1.69 -12.10 2.94
C TYR A 192 -2.84 -12.09 1.94
N LEU A 193 -3.08 -10.99 1.20
CA LEU A 193 -4.11 -10.98 0.16
C LEU A 193 -3.77 -11.99 -0.95
N THR A 194 -4.77 -12.71 -1.44
CA THR A 194 -4.58 -13.80 -2.41
C THR A 194 -4.05 -13.30 -3.75
N ARG A 195 -4.64 -12.21 -4.26
CA ARG A 195 -4.37 -11.68 -5.61
C ARG A 195 -3.22 -10.70 -5.62
N ALA A 196 -2.27 -10.89 -6.53
CA ALA A 196 -1.06 -10.05 -6.63
C ALA A 196 -1.37 -8.57 -6.96
N VAL A 197 -2.35 -8.33 -7.85
CA VAL A 197 -2.77 -6.98 -8.23
C VAL A 197 -3.37 -6.23 -7.05
N ASP A 198 -4.21 -6.91 -6.26
CA ASP A 198 -4.85 -6.32 -5.09
C ASP A 198 -3.81 -6.07 -3.99
N ARG A 199 -2.83 -6.97 -3.79
CA ARG A 199 -1.66 -6.73 -2.91
C ARG A 199 -0.90 -5.47 -3.29
N GLU A 200 -0.47 -5.37 -4.54
CA GLU A 200 0.32 -4.25 -5.03
C GLU A 200 -0.43 -2.92 -4.83
N ARG A 201 -1.70 -2.87 -5.24
CA ARG A 201 -2.53 -1.68 -5.09
C ARG A 201 -2.65 -1.26 -3.63
N SER A 202 -2.98 -2.21 -2.76
CA SER A 202 -3.25 -1.94 -1.35
C SER A 202 -2.00 -1.52 -0.60
N ILE A 203 -0.85 -2.12 -0.91
CA ILE A 203 0.44 -1.71 -0.35
C ILE A 203 0.79 -0.28 -0.78
N LYS A 204 0.63 0.05 -2.07
CA LYS A 204 0.90 1.41 -2.56
C LYS A 204 -0.03 2.45 -1.92
N GLU A 205 -1.31 2.12 -1.79
CA GLU A 205 -2.31 2.98 -1.13
C GLU A 205 -1.99 3.17 0.36
N MET A 206 -1.57 2.10 1.05
CA MET A 206 -1.20 2.21 2.46
C MET A 206 0.06 3.04 2.65
N LEU A 207 1.08 2.83 1.82
CA LEU A 207 2.31 3.62 1.84
C LEU A 207 2.04 5.11 1.58
N SER A 208 1.17 5.45 0.63
CA SER A 208 0.86 6.85 0.31
C SER A 208 0.16 7.58 1.46
N GLN A 209 -0.67 6.87 2.23
CA GLN A 209 -1.31 7.44 3.42
C GLN A 209 -0.34 7.70 4.57
N PHE A 210 0.64 6.82 4.77
CA PHE A 210 1.65 6.97 5.81
C PHE A 210 2.88 7.76 5.35
N GLY A 211 2.83 8.45 4.21
CA GLY A 211 3.97 9.13 3.58
C GLY A 211 4.80 10.01 4.52
N ALA A 212 4.15 10.67 5.49
CA ALA A 212 4.79 11.51 6.51
C ALA A 212 5.71 10.74 7.48
N TRP A 213 5.36 9.49 7.80
CA TRP A 213 6.06 8.68 8.81
C TRP A 213 6.98 7.63 8.21
N LEU A 214 7.13 7.62 6.88
CA LEU A 214 8.01 6.69 6.19
C LEU A 214 9.49 7.01 6.46
N PRO A 215 10.30 6.02 6.85
CA PRO A 215 11.71 6.24 7.19
C PRO A 215 12.51 6.63 5.94
N LYS A 216 13.60 7.39 6.13
CA LYS A 216 14.70 7.50 5.16
C LYS A 216 15.67 6.32 5.35
N PRO A 217 16.41 5.91 4.31
CA PRO A 217 17.38 4.81 4.44
C PRO A 217 18.46 5.11 5.48
N LEU A 218 18.83 6.38 5.61
CA LEU A 218 19.78 6.90 6.60
C LEU A 218 19.05 7.85 7.54
N LEU A 219 19.31 7.72 8.84
CA LEU A 219 18.92 8.72 9.84
C LEU A 219 19.83 9.95 9.71
N GLU A 220 19.47 11.04 10.37
CA GLU A 220 20.28 12.28 10.41
C GLU A 220 21.70 12.03 10.96
N ASP A 221 21.87 11.01 11.81
CA ASP A 221 23.15 10.58 12.38
C ASP A 221 23.97 9.68 11.42
N GLY A 222 23.49 9.41 10.21
CA GLY A 222 24.12 8.51 9.24
C GLY A 222 23.96 7.01 9.54
N ALA A 223 23.27 6.65 10.62
CA ALA A 223 22.93 5.25 10.93
C ALA A 223 21.83 4.71 10.00
N PRO A 224 21.88 3.43 9.59
CA PRO A 224 20.84 2.83 8.77
C PRO A 224 19.54 2.68 9.56
N SER A 225 18.41 3.04 8.96
CA SER A 225 17.11 2.90 9.61
C SER A 225 16.70 1.43 9.77
N ILE A 226 16.41 1.03 11.01
CA ILE A 226 15.91 -0.31 11.35
C ILE A 226 14.60 -0.58 10.60
N MET A 227 13.71 0.41 10.59
CA MET A 227 12.43 0.31 9.91
C MET A 227 12.59 0.23 8.39
N TRP A 228 13.56 0.94 7.81
CA TRP A 228 13.85 0.81 6.38
C TRP A 228 14.28 -0.63 6.03
N LYS A 229 15.19 -1.22 6.82
CA LYS A 229 15.60 -2.62 6.65
C LYS A 229 14.44 -3.59 6.82
N PHE A 230 13.57 -3.37 7.81
CA PHE A 230 12.36 -4.18 7.98
C PHE A 230 11.49 -4.17 6.72
N LEU A 231 11.24 -2.99 6.14
CA LEU A 231 10.41 -2.86 4.94
C LEU A 231 11.05 -3.48 3.68
N THR A 232 12.36 -3.29 3.47
CA THR A 232 13.03 -3.73 2.23
C THR A 232 13.62 -5.14 2.31
N GLU A 233 14.17 -5.55 3.45
CA GLU A 233 14.84 -6.84 3.63
C GLU A 233 13.90 -7.93 4.15
N GLU A 234 13.08 -7.63 5.17
CA GLU A 234 12.16 -8.62 5.76
C GLU A 234 10.86 -8.72 4.97
N LEU A 235 10.15 -7.60 4.78
CA LEU A 235 8.89 -7.54 4.03
C LEU A 235 9.07 -7.59 2.51
N ARG A 236 10.31 -7.39 2.02
CA ARG A 236 10.66 -7.41 0.58
C ARG A 236 9.84 -6.43 -0.27
N ILE A 237 9.48 -5.27 0.30
CA ILE A 237 8.78 -4.22 -0.43
C ILE A 237 9.79 -3.50 -1.35
N PRO A 238 9.46 -3.29 -2.63
CA PRO A 238 10.31 -2.52 -3.54
C PRO A 238 10.59 -1.11 -3.01
N SER A 239 11.86 -0.73 -2.93
CA SER A 239 12.26 0.64 -2.54
C SER A 239 11.63 1.74 -3.40
N PRO A 240 11.37 1.57 -4.72
CA PRO A 240 10.73 2.62 -5.51
C PRO A 240 9.33 2.99 -5.01
N TRP A 241 8.58 2.05 -4.42
CA TRP A 241 7.22 2.32 -3.93
C TRP A 241 7.24 3.19 -2.67
N ILE A 242 8.21 2.96 -1.79
CA ILE A 242 8.39 3.77 -0.58
C ILE A 242 8.77 5.20 -0.98
N TRP A 243 9.68 5.35 -1.94
CA TRP A 243 10.08 6.66 -2.45
C TRP A 243 8.95 7.38 -3.19
N ALA A 244 8.14 6.67 -3.98
CA ALA A 244 6.97 7.24 -4.64
C ALA A 244 5.95 7.79 -3.64
N ALA A 245 5.68 7.07 -2.55
CA ALA A 245 4.80 7.55 -1.48
C ALA A 245 5.35 8.82 -0.78
N LYS A 246 6.67 8.89 -0.58
CA LYS A 246 7.33 10.08 0.00
C LYS A 246 7.31 11.27 -0.96
N ALA A 247 7.44 11.04 -2.26
CA ALA A 247 7.28 12.09 -3.27
C ALA A 247 5.87 12.68 -3.23
N LEU A 248 4.82 11.84 -3.15
CA LEU A 248 3.44 12.31 -3.01
C LEU A 248 3.23 13.14 -1.73
N PHE A 249 3.86 12.75 -0.62
CA PHE A 249 3.82 13.54 0.62
C PHE A 249 4.56 14.87 0.48
N ALA A 250 5.75 14.89 -0.12
CA ALA A 250 6.51 16.13 -0.36
C ALA A 250 5.74 17.12 -1.23
N ARG A 251 4.98 16.61 -2.22
CA ARG A 251 4.07 17.41 -3.04
C ARG A 251 2.94 18.02 -2.21
N TYR A 252 2.36 17.26 -1.27
CA TYR A 252 1.34 17.75 -0.35
C TYR A 252 1.89 18.83 0.61
N ASP A 253 3.09 18.62 1.13
CA ASP A 253 3.78 19.54 2.05
C ASP A 253 4.29 20.82 1.35
N GLY A 254 4.33 20.82 0.01
CA GLY A 254 4.76 21.96 -0.80
C GLY A 254 6.28 22.11 -0.89
N ASN A 255 7.02 21.02 -0.73
CA ASN A 255 8.49 20.96 -0.78
C ASN A 255 8.98 20.31 -2.09
N PRO A 256 9.07 21.06 -3.20
CA PRO A 256 9.32 20.49 -4.53
C PRO A 256 10.76 19.99 -4.72
N SER A 257 11.74 20.49 -3.96
CA SER A 257 13.12 19.97 -4.01
C SER A 257 13.19 18.53 -3.47
N ALA A 258 12.56 18.28 -2.33
CA ALA A 258 12.47 16.95 -1.74
C ALA A 258 11.60 16.01 -2.60
N GLU A 259 10.58 16.53 -3.27
CA GLU A 259 9.77 15.78 -4.24
C GLU A 259 10.65 15.25 -5.38
N VAL A 260 11.48 16.08 -6.01
CA VAL A 260 12.38 15.66 -7.09
C VAL A 260 13.38 14.60 -6.62
N GLU A 261 14.00 14.79 -5.45
CA GLU A 261 14.92 13.79 -4.87
C GLU A 261 14.20 12.44 -4.64
N CYS A 262 12.96 12.47 -4.13
CA CYS A 262 12.18 11.26 -3.91
C CYS A 262 11.77 10.61 -5.25
N LEU A 263 11.36 11.38 -6.26
CA LEU A 263 10.96 10.87 -7.58
C LEU A 263 12.13 10.23 -8.34
N ILE A 264 13.33 10.79 -8.22
CA ILE A 264 14.57 10.22 -8.74
C ILE A 264 14.82 8.84 -8.12
N ASN A 265 14.73 8.75 -6.79
CA ASN A 265 14.90 7.48 -6.07
C ASN A 265 13.75 6.49 -6.32
N ALA A 266 12.58 6.97 -6.72
CA ALA A 266 11.43 6.16 -7.12
C ALA A 266 11.51 5.68 -8.58
N GLU A 267 12.57 6.04 -9.33
CA GLU A 267 12.74 5.75 -10.77
C GLU A 267 11.68 6.40 -11.67
N HIS A 268 10.96 7.42 -11.19
CA HIS A 268 9.95 8.17 -11.95
C HIS A 268 10.59 9.39 -12.63
N TRP A 269 11.50 9.12 -13.56
CA TRP A 269 12.37 10.15 -14.17
C TRP A 269 11.62 11.25 -14.92
N ASN A 270 10.55 10.92 -15.63
CA ASN A 270 9.79 11.91 -16.41
C ASN A 270 9.03 12.90 -15.50
N GLU A 271 8.41 12.39 -14.43
CA GLU A 271 7.69 13.23 -13.46
C GLU A 271 8.68 14.07 -12.63
N ALA A 272 9.83 13.49 -12.27
CA ALA A 272 10.94 14.23 -11.64
C ALA A 272 11.43 15.37 -12.55
N HIS A 273 11.55 15.12 -13.85
CA HIS A 273 12.01 16.12 -14.81
C HIS A 273 11.00 17.26 -14.98
N GLU A 274 9.71 16.93 -15.13
CA GLU A 274 8.64 17.93 -15.28
C GLU A 274 8.53 18.82 -14.03
N THR A 275 8.54 18.23 -12.83
CA THR A 275 8.50 18.97 -11.55
C THR A 275 9.76 19.82 -11.36
N PHE A 276 10.92 19.29 -11.74
CA PHE A 276 12.18 20.02 -11.70
C PHE A 276 12.17 21.25 -12.61
N CYS A 277 11.85 21.09 -13.89
CA CYS A 277 11.88 22.18 -14.87
C CYS A 277 10.82 23.24 -14.62
N ARG A 278 9.63 22.85 -14.11
CA ARG A 278 8.53 23.78 -13.86
C ARG A 278 8.65 24.57 -12.56
N VAL A 279 9.12 23.93 -11.48
CA VAL A 279 9.03 24.52 -10.14
C VAL A 279 10.40 24.68 -9.50
N VAL A 280 11.20 23.61 -9.46
CA VAL A 280 12.45 23.63 -8.69
C VAL A 280 13.51 24.50 -9.35
N ALA A 281 13.80 24.27 -10.63
CA ALA A 281 14.83 24.98 -11.36
C ALA A 281 14.56 26.49 -11.46
N PRO A 282 13.32 26.95 -11.73
CA PRO A 282 13.02 28.38 -11.68
C PRO A 282 13.23 29.01 -10.31
N LYS A 283 12.76 28.35 -9.24
CA LYS A 283 12.90 28.85 -7.86
C LYS A 283 14.36 28.93 -7.42
N THR A 284 15.18 27.93 -7.72
CA THR A 284 16.60 27.91 -7.35
C THR A 284 17.39 28.96 -8.12
N VAL A 285 17.11 29.15 -9.42
CA VAL A 285 17.74 30.19 -10.25
C VAL A 285 17.40 31.59 -9.73
N ILE A 286 16.14 31.85 -9.37
CA ILE A 286 15.72 33.14 -8.79
C ILE A 286 16.43 33.39 -7.45
N ARG A 287 16.53 32.36 -6.60
CA ARG A 287 17.26 32.42 -5.32
C ARG A 287 18.78 32.48 -5.49
N ARG A 288 19.30 32.22 -6.70
CA ARG A 288 20.73 32.09 -7.02
C ARG A 288 21.43 30.98 -6.23
N ASP A 289 20.67 29.96 -5.85
CA ASP A 289 21.19 28.78 -5.17
C ASP A 289 21.60 27.74 -6.22
N PHE A 290 22.84 27.86 -6.70
CA PHE A 290 23.38 26.99 -7.74
C PHE A 290 23.91 25.67 -7.19
N SER A 291 24.20 25.57 -5.89
CA SER A 291 24.70 24.34 -5.28
C SER A 291 23.60 23.28 -5.18
N THR A 292 22.39 23.66 -4.78
CA THR A 292 21.24 22.75 -4.78
C THR A 292 20.80 22.35 -6.19
N LEU A 293 20.87 23.28 -7.14
CA LEU A 293 20.59 22.97 -8.54
C LEU A 293 21.59 21.93 -9.08
N LYS A 294 22.87 22.08 -8.74
CA LYS A 294 23.93 21.14 -9.12
C LYS A 294 23.71 19.76 -8.50
N SER A 295 23.44 19.68 -7.19
CA SER A 295 23.21 18.40 -6.52
C SER A 295 22.01 17.65 -7.10
N LEU A 296 20.93 18.36 -7.44
CA LEU A 296 19.75 17.76 -8.08
C LEU A 296 20.04 17.27 -9.50
N ILE A 297 20.79 18.03 -10.29
CA ILE A 297 21.20 17.63 -11.63
C ILE A 297 22.13 16.42 -11.59
N ASP A 298 23.11 16.42 -10.68
CA ASP A 298 24.02 15.30 -10.49
C ASP A 298 23.25 14.04 -10.06
N ALA A 299 22.17 14.19 -9.28
CA ALA A 299 21.28 13.10 -8.89
C ALA A 299 20.50 12.47 -10.08
N PHE A 300 20.31 13.18 -11.19
CA PHE A 300 19.76 12.59 -12.44
C PHE A 300 20.78 11.70 -13.17
N GLY A 301 22.07 11.75 -12.80
CA GLY A 301 23.15 10.89 -13.30
C GLY A 301 23.83 11.40 -14.59
N GLU A 302 24.84 10.66 -15.05
CA GLU A 302 25.76 11.10 -16.14
C GLU A 302 25.15 11.05 -17.55
N LYS A 303 24.01 10.38 -17.77
CA LYS A 303 23.31 10.28 -19.08
C LYS A 303 21.79 10.32 -18.94
N PRO A 304 21.20 11.48 -18.59
CA PRO A 304 19.75 11.63 -18.45
C PRO A 304 18.99 11.53 -19.77
N GLU A 305 19.65 11.79 -20.91
CA GLU A 305 19.05 11.80 -22.26
C GLU A 305 18.48 10.44 -22.72
N SER A 306 18.95 9.32 -22.17
CA SER A 306 18.44 7.99 -22.52
C SER A 306 17.22 7.58 -21.69
N LYS A 307 17.01 8.21 -20.54
CA LYS A 307 15.94 7.87 -19.57
C LYS A 307 14.77 8.85 -19.62
N ILE A 308 15.03 10.09 -20.06
CA ILE A 308 14.09 11.21 -19.96
C ILE A 308 13.78 11.73 -21.36
N ARG A 309 12.49 11.91 -21.64
CA ARG A 309 12.05 12.57 -22.89
C ARG A 309 12.35 14.06 -22.82
N ASP A 310 12.84 14.64 -23.91
CA ASP A 310 13.09 16.07 -24.08
C ASP A 310 14.13 16.71 -23.13
N TRP A 311 14.99 15.90 -22.49
CA TRP A 311 16.07 16.40 -21.63
C TRP A 311 16.94 17.45 -22.34
N ALA A 312 17.27 17.23 -23.61
CA ALA A 312 18.13 18.12 -24.40
C ALA A 312 17.58 19.55 -24.55
N HIS A 313 16.26 19.74 -24.40
CA HIS A 313 15.62 21.04 -24.57
C HIS A 313 15.43 21.79 -23.25
N GLU A 314 15.02 21.10 -22.18
CA GLU A 314 14.70 21.75 -20.90
C GLU A 314 15.81 21.50 -19.85
N GLY A 315 16.15 20.24 -19.57
CA GLY A 315 17.16 19.86 -18.56
C GLY A 315 18.59 20.24 -18.95
N GLY A 316 18.91 20.07 -20.24
CA GLY A 316 20.19 20.47 -20.83
C GLY A 316 20.43 21.98 -20.75
N MET A 317 19.37 22.80 -20.79
CA MET A 317 19.49 24.25 -20.62
C MET A 317 20.05 24.61 -19.24
N TYR A 318 19.56 23.95 -18.18
CA TYR A 318 20.02 24.18 -16.82
C TYR A 318 21.41 23.58 -16.57
N GLN A 319 21.72 22.43 -17.16
CA GLN A 319 23.07 21.85 -17.14
C GLN A 319 24.11 22.75 -17.80
N ASP A 320 23.81 23.24 -19.00
CA ASP A 320 24.67 24.14 -19.75
C ASP A 320 24.86 25.46 -19.03
N PHE A 321 23.79 25.98 -18.43
CA PHE A 321 23.84 27.19 -17.63
C PHE A 321 24.74 27.00 -16.40
N LEU A 322 24.62 25.90 -15.66
CA LEU A 322 25.47 25.63 -14.49
C LEU A 322 26.94 25.45 -14.87
N ALA A 323 27.24 24.73 -15.96
CA ALA A 323 28.61 24.59 -16.47
C ALA A 323 29.25 25.95 -16.76
N LEU A 324 28.46 26.92 -17.24
CA LEU A 324 28.94 28.28 -17.50
C LEU A 324 29.03 29.14 -16.23
N VAL A 325 28.21 28.91 -15.21
CA VAL A 325 28.30 29.62 -13.92
C VAL A 325 29.54 29.15 -13.13
N ASP A 326 29.86 27.87 -13.17
CA ASP A 326 30.95 27.25 -12.41
C ASP A 326 32.36 27.62 -12.93
N VAL A 327 32.50 28.15 -14.15
CA VAL A 327 33.79 28.62 -14.69
C VAL A 327 34.00 30.10 -14.35
N PRO A 328 34.81 30.45 -13.34
CA PRO A 328 35.19 31.83 -13.08
C PRO A 328 36.19 32.28 -14.15
N GLY A 329 35.73 33.05 -15.12
CA GLY A 329 36.58 33.56 -16.18
C GLY A 329 35.83 34.42 -17.18
N ILE A 330 36.55 35.36 -17.80
CA ILE A 330 36.01 36.20 -18.88
C ILE A 330 35.72 35.35 -20.11
N ARG A 331 36.58 34.36 -20.41
CA ARG A 331 36.44 33.45 -21.55
C ARG A 331 35.65 32.21 -21.16
N LYS A 332 34.41 32.13 -21.62
CA LYS A 332 33.59 30.91 -21.49
C LYS A 332 33.65 30.07 -22.76
N ASP A 333 33.34 28.78 -22.64
CA ASP A 333 33.28 27.87 -23.79
C ASP A 333 32.24 28.33 -24.81
N GLN A 334 32.71 28.88 -25.92
CA GLN A 334 31.83 29.51 -26.92
C GLN A 334 30.84 28.53 -27.57
N ALA A 335 31.19 27.24 -27.64
CA ALA A 335 30.30 26.21 -28.16
C ALA A 335 29.08 25.98 -27.24
N LEU A 336 29.30 25.97 -25.93
CA LEU A 336 28.25 25.83 -24.92
C LEU A 336 27.36 27.07 -24.87
N VAL A 337 27.94 28.26 -24.95
CA VAL A 337 27.18 29.52 -25.00
C VAL A 337 26.31 29.57 -26.27
N LYS A 338 26.83 29.17 -27.44
CA LYS A 338 26.04 29.11 -28.68
C LYS A 338 24.87 28.12 -28.57
N ARG A 339 25.11 26.94 -27.98
CA ARG A 339 24.05 25.95 -27.74
C ARG A 339 22.98 26.51 -26.80
N LEU A 340 23.40 27.10 -25.68
CA LEU A 340 22.51 27.69 -24.68
C LEU A 340 21.68 28.85 -25.25
N VAL A 341 22.26 29.71 -26.08
CA VAL A 341 21.52 30.80 -26.75
C VAL A 341 20.47 30.23 -27.70
N ALA A 342 20.81 29.21 -28.49
CA ALA A 342 19.85 28.58 -29.39
C ALA A 342 18.69 27.88 -28.64
N THR A 343 18.99 27.18 -27.54
CA THR A 343 17.96 26.54 -26.71
C THR A 343 17.10 27.58 -25.98
N LEU A 344 17.69 28.64 -25.42
CA LEU A 344 16.97 29.74 -24.76
C LEU A 344 16.02 30.48 -25.68
N ILE A 345 16.39 30.72 -26.94
CA ILE A 345 15.50 31.38 -27.91
C ILE A 345 14.30 30.47 -28.19
N ASN A 346 14.54 29.18 -28.43
CA ASN A 346 13.46 28.22 -28.71
C ASN A 346 12.52 28.03 -27.51
N VAL A 347 13.08 27.86 -26.30
CA VAL A 347 12.33 27.70 -25.05
C VAL A 347 11.61 28.99 -24.68
N GLY A 348 12.25 30.15 -24.85
CA GLY A 348 11.64 31.46 -24.64
C GLY A 348 10.43 31.70 -25.55
N GLU A 349 10.54 31.39 -26.84
CA GLU A 349 9.40 31.50 -27.77
C GLU A 349 8.25 30.54 -27.41
N LYS A 350 8.56 29.32 -26.96
CA LYS A 350 7.55 28.35 -26.52
C LYS A 350 6.84 28.82 -25.26
N ILE A 351 7.56 29.37 -24.30
CA ILE A 351 7.01 29.79 -22.99
C ILE A 351 6.26 31.12 -23.07
N GLU A 352 6.65 32.03 -23.98
CA GLU A 352 5.86 33.23 -24.27
C GLU A 352 4.55 32.91 -24.97
N LYS A 353 4.54 31.90 -25.85
CA LYS A 353 3.32 31.42 -26.53
C LYS A 353 2.47 30.53 -25.63
N SER A 354 3.06 29.93 -24.59
CA SER A 354 2.35 29.05 -23.66
C SER A 354 1.59 29.84 -22.58
N ALA A 355 0.29 29.60 -22.50
CA ALA A 355 -0.56 30.13 -21.43
C ALA A 355 -0.38 29.40 -20.09
N THR A 356 0.23 28.21 -20.09
CA THR A 356 0.37 27.34 -18.90
C THR A 356 1.69 27.52 -18.15
N ALA A 357 2.63 28.30 -18.70
CA ALA A 357 3.93 28.52 -18.07
C ALA A 357 3.81 29.40 -16.82
N SER A 358 4.40 28.92 -15.72
CA SER A 358 4.37 29.61 -14.42
C SER A 358 5.04 30.98 -14.51
N PHE A 359 4.60 31.92 -13.69
CA PHE A 359 5.26 33.23 -13.58
C PHE A 359 6.73 33.07 -13.18
N GLU A 360 7.03 32.12 -12.29
CA GLU A 360 8.38 31.83 -11.83
C GLU A 360 9.29 31.34 -12.97
N GLU A 361 8.79 30.48 -13.86
CA GLU A 361 9.52 30.02 -15.06
C GLU A 361 9.88 31.20 -15.97
N LYS A 362 8.93 32.12 -16.20
CA LYS A 362 9.15 33.31 -17.04
C LYS A 362 10.19 34.26 -16.44
N VAL A 363 10.21 34.39 -15.11
CA VAL A 363 11.20 35.22 -14.41
C VAL A 363 12.58 34.56 -14.47
N ALA A 364 12.67 33.26 -14.19
CA ALA A 364 13.92 32.52 -14.24
C ALA A 364 14.56 32.55 -15.63
N LEU A 365 13.77 32.39 -16.70
CA LEU A 365 14.27 32.48 -18.07
C LEU A 365 14.81 33.86 -18.42
N LYS A 366 14.13 34.92 -17.96
CA LYS A 366 14.61 36.30 -18.15
C LYS A 366 15.89 36.57 -17.38
N GLU A 367 16.03 35.97 -16.19
CA GLU A 367 17.24 36.05 -15.39
C GLU A 367 18.42 35.32 -16.04
N ILE A 368 18.20 34.10 -16.53
CA ILE A 368 19.19 33.34 -17.29
C ILE A 368 19.56 34.09 -18.57
N GLY A 369 18.57 34.58 -19.32
CA GLY A 369 18.81 35.37 -20.53
C GLY A 369 19.62 36.64 -20.27
N ARG A 370 19.36 37.33 -19.15
CA ARG A 370 20.16 38.49 -18.70
C ARG A 370 21.62 38.12 -18.42
N LEU A 371 21.86 37.02 -17.69
CA LEU A 371 23.21 36.58 -17.35
C LEU A 371 23.99 36.15 -18.60
N VAL A 372 23.34 35.40 -19.50
CA VAL A 372 23.94 34.95 -20.76
C VAL A 372 24.25 36.14 -21.68
N ALA A 373 23.35 37.12 -21.80
CA ALA A 373 23.63 38.36 -22.54
C ALA A 373 24.81 39.14 -21.93
N GLY A 374 24.92 39.15 -20.60
CA GLY A 374 26.08 39.69 -19.88
C GLY A 374 27.38 38.99 -20.23
N TRP A 375 27.39 37.66 -20.38
CA TRP A 375 28.60 36.92 -20.78
C TRP A 375 28.95 37.15 -22.25
N CYS A 376 27.97 37.11 -23.16
CA CYS A 376 28.18 37.39 -24.58
C CYS A 376 28.69 38.80 -24.83
N THR A 377 28.25 39.77 -24.02
CA THR A 377 28.81 41.12 -24.05
C THR A 377 30.18 41.14 -23.37
N ALA A 378 30.40 40.66 -22.15
CA ALA A 378 31.73 40.71 -21.54
C ALA A 378 32.87 40.10 -22.40
N ASP A 379 32.58 39.05 -23.18
CA ASP A 379 33.55 38.43 -24.08
C ASP A 379 33.84 39.27 -25.36
N ILE A 380 35.04 39.83 -25.43
CA ILE A 380 35.52 40.66 -26.55
C ILE A 380 35.69 39.84 -27.85
N GLY A 381 35.82 38.51 -27.73
CA GLY A 381 35.96 37.58 -28.86
C GLY A 381 34.70 36.77 -29.19
N SER A 382 33.52 37.19 -28.74
CA SER A 382 32.29 36.40 -28.96
C SER A 382 31.95 36.29 -30.45
N THR A 383 31.87 35.06 -30.95
CA THR A 383 31.46 34.75 -32.35
C THR A 383 29.94 34.71 -32.49
N ILE A 384 29.20 35.37 -31.60
CA ILE A 384 27.73 35.31 -31.53
C ILE A 384 27.18 36.56 -32.21
N GLN A 385 26.20 36.37 -33.09
CA GLN A 385 25.63 37.50 -33.81
C GLN A 385 24.91 38.42 -32.82
N PRO A 386 25.09 39.75 -32.92
CA PRO A 386 24.43 40.71 -32.05
C PRO A 386 22.89 40.63 -32.11
N ALA A 387 22.35 40.14 -33.23
CA ALA A 387 20.92 39.88 -33.41
C ALA A 387 20.40 38.75 -32.49
N ASP A 388 21.19 37.70 -32.25
CA ASP A 388 20.79 36.56 -31.42
C ASP A 388 20.81 36.94 -29.93
N ILE A 389 21.73 37.81 -29.52
CA ILE A 389 21.79 38.38 -28.17
C ILE A 389 20.50 39.17 -27.87
N LEU A 390 20.00 39.92 -28.84
CA LEU A 390 18.77 40.72 -28.69
C LEU A 390 17.47 39.90 -28.79
N ARG A 391 17.54 38.66 -29.27
CA ARG A 391 16.42 37.71 -29.33
C ARG A 391 16.25 36.89 -28.05
N LEU A 392 17.21 36.97 -27.12
CA LEU A 392 17.09 36.30 -25.82
C LEU A 392 15.86 36.81 -25.04
N PRO A 393 15.17 35.92 -24.29
CA PRO A 393 14.10 36.31 -23.39
C PRO A 393 14.69 37.14 -22.25
N MET A 394 14.36 38.43 -22.20
CA MET A 394 14.91 39.37 -21.23
C MET A 394 13.83 40.34 -20.74
N THR A 395 14.08 40.99 -19.60
CA THR A 395 13.26 42.13 -19.18
C THR A 395 13.44 43.30 -20.15
N ARG A 396 12.41 44.16 -20.27
CA ARG A 396 12.45 45.31 -21.20
C ARG A 396 13.64 46.23 -20.91
N ASP A 397 13.96 46.44 -19.64
CA ASP A 397 15.06 47.31 -19.22
C ASP A 397 16.40 46.71 -19.61
N ALA A 398 16.65 45.44 -19.26
CA ALA A 398 17.87 44.75 -19.64
C ALA A 398 18.05 44.72 -21.17
N ARG A 399 16.98 44.51 -21.94
CA ARG A 399 17.04 44.55 -23.41
C ARG A 399 17.50 45.91 -23.94
N ARG A 400 17.10 47.02 -23.31
CA ARG A 400 17.52 48.38 -23.72
C ARG A 400 18.99 48.62 -23.39
N ASP A 401 19.45 48.17 -22.23
CA ASP A 401 20.84 48.33 -21.81
C ASP A 401 21.78 47.56 -22.73
N TYR A 402 21.48 46.28 -22.99
CA TYR A 402 22.30 45.47 -23.90
C TYR A 402 22.17 45.91 -25.35
N ALA A 403 21.04 46.46 -25.80
CA ALA A 403 20.94 47.09 -27.12
C ALA A 403 21.85 48.32 -27.25
N ALA A 404 21.94 49.14 -26.21
CA ALA A 404 22.87 50.27 -26.17
C ALA A 404 24.34 49.79 -26.17
N GLU A 405 24.64 48.68 -25.49
CA GLU A 405 26.00 48.14 -25.42
C GLU A 405 26.44 47.46 -26.73
N VAL A 406 25.55 46.67 -27.33
CA VAL A 406 25.76 46.02 -28.63
C VAL A 406 25.91 47.06 -29.74
N SER A 407 25.06 48.09 -29.77
CA SER A 407 25.21 49.19 -30.74
C SER A 407 26.52 49.95 -30.55
N LYS A 408 26.94 50.27 -29.32
CA LYS A 408 28.25 50.88 -29.04
C LYS A 408 29.40 50.04 -29.58
N ARG A 409 29.34 48.72 -29.46
CA ARG A 409 30.37 47.81 -30.00
C ARG A 409 30.38 47.77 -31.52
N TYR A 410 29.19 47.69 -32.13
CA TYR A 410 29.06 47.71 -33.57
C TYR A 410 29.63 49.01 -34.15
N TYR A 411 29.28 50.16 -33.56
CA TYR A 411 29.87 51.45 -33.93
C TYR A 411 31.38 51.51 -33.70
N ARG A 412 31.89 51.03 -32.56
CA ARG A 412 33.34 50.96 -32.32
C ARG A 412 34.06 50.08 -33.34
N ALA A 413 33.48 48.95 -33.73
CA ALA A 413 34.04 48.06 -34.74
C ALA A 413 34.07 48.72 -36.13
N ILE A 414 33.00 49.40 -36.54
CA ILE A 414 32.97 50.18 -37.80
C ILE A 414 33.99 51.31 -37.77
N MET A 415 34.06 52.06 -36.67
CA MET A 415 35.03 53.15 -36.54
C MET A 415 36.48 52.66 -36.52
N ALA A 416 36.72 51.45 -36.02
CA ALA A 416 38.04 50.82 -36.03
C ALA A 416 38.40 50.15 -37.38
N SER A 417 37.42 49.79 -38.22
CA SER A 417 37.66 49.25 -39.57
C SER A 417 37.63 50.32 -40.68
N GLY A 418 37.20 51.54 -40.34
CA GLY A 418 37.15 52.70 -41.24
C GLY A 418 38.41 53.59 -41.19
N ALA A 419 39.45 53.17 -40.47
CA ALA A 419 40.81 53.70 -40.50
C ALA A 419 41.73 52.60 -41.04
#